data_AF-A0AAW9L5B3-F1
#
_entry.id   AF-A0AAW9L5B3-F1
#
_cell.length_a   1.000
_cell.length_b   1.000
_cell.length_c   1.000
_cell.angle_alpha   90.00
_cell.angle_beta   90.00
_cell.angle_gamma   90.00
#
_symmetry.space_group_name_H-M   'P 1'
#
loop_
_entity.id
_entity.type
_entity.pdbx_description
1 polymer ?
#
loop_
_entity_poly.entity_id
_entity_poly.type
_entity_poly.pdbx_seq_one_letter_code
_entity_poly.pdbx_strand_id
1 'polypeptide(L)'
;MDFGNAIGTLASEDFAIDVALILVGFLAPAAVKYGIEDKWGKDLPDEVYGATVAVGGAIYGGIGRKVALGGGVHTLEALRTRFMEDS
;
A
#
# COMPACT_ATOMS: atom_id res chain seq x y z
N MET A 1 -15.29 16.04 -18.47
CA MET A 1 -15.29 14.59 -18.25
C MET A 1 -16.73 14.16 -18.15
N ASP A 2 -17.15 13.22 -18.99
CA ASP A 2 -18.54 12.76 -19.05
C ASP A 2 -18.80 11.73 -17.94
N PHE A 3 -19.90 11.88 -17.20
CA PHE A 3 -20.23 11.02 -16.06
C PHE A 3 -20.35 9.54 -16.48
N GLY A 4 -20.84 9.29 -17.70
CA GLY A 4 -20.90 7.94 -18.28
C GLY A 4 -19.53 7.29 -18.48
N ASN A 5 -18.50 8.09 -18.77
CA ASN A 5 -17.13 7.59 -18.93
C ASN A 5 -16.49 7.24 -17.57
N ALA A 6 -16.86 7.96 -16.51
CA ALA A 6 -16.43 7.65 -15.14
C ALA A 6 -17.06 6.34 -14.62
N ILE A 7 -18.37 6.16 -14.81
CA ILE A 7 -19.05 4.89 -14.47
C ILE A 7 -18.47 3.72 -15.28
N GLY A 8 -18.24 3.90 -16.58
CA GLY A 8 -17.62 2.88 -17.44
C GLY A 8 -16.19 2.51 -17.00
N THR A 9 -15.41 3.49 -16.55
CA THR A 9 -14.06 3.24 -16.00
C THR A 9 -14.14 2.46 -14.69
N LEU A 10 -15.03 2.84 -13.78
CA LEU A 10 -15.23 2.15 -12.50
C LEU A 10 -15.71 0.70 -12.65
N ALA A 11 -16.48 0.41 -13.70
CA ALA A 11 -16.97 -0.92 -14.01
C ALA A 11 -15.99 -1.77 -14.85
N SER A 12 -14.84 -1.22 -15.23
CA SER A 12 -13.86 -1.93 -16.06
C SER A 12 -13.04 -2.93 -15.23
N GLU A 13 -12.70 -4.05 -15.87
CA GLU A 13 -11.83 -5.07 -15.28
C GLU A 13 -10.44 -4.51 -14.95
N ASP A 14 -9.89 -3.65 -15.82
CA ASP A 14 -8.60 -2.98 -15.60
C ASP A 14 -8.62 -2.12 -14.34
N PHE A 15 -9.70 -1.36 -14.10
CA PHE A 15 -9.84 -0.59 -12.87
C PHE A 15 -9.96 -1.48 -11.63
N ALA A 16 -10.68 -2.60 -11.72
CA ALA A 16 -10.78 -3.56 -10.62
C ALA A 16 -9.41 -4.20 -10.28
N ILE A 17 -8.62 -4.55 -11.30
CA ILE A 17 -7.25 -5.04 -11.13
C ILE A 17 -6.38 -3.98 -10.47
N ASP A 18 -6.52 -2.72 -10.87
CA ASP A 18 -5.75 -1.61 -10.32
C ASP A 18 -6.03 -1.38 -8.83
N VAL A 19 -7.30 -1.39 -8.45
CA VAL A 19 -7.72 -1.30 -7.05
C VAL A 19 -7.20 -2.51 -6.27
N ALA A 20 -7.31 -3.72 -6.82
CA ALA A 20 -6.80 -4.93 -6.16
C ALA A 20 -5.29 -4.84 -5.90
N LEU A 21 -4.50 -4.34 -6.86
CA LEU A 21 -3.06 -4.16 -6.69
C LEU A 21 -2.70 -3.11 -5.64
N ILE A 22 -3.47 -2.02 -5.57
CA ILE A 22 -3.31 -1.00 -4.52
C ILE A 22 -3.63 -1.59 -3.15
N LEU A 23 -4.74 -2.33 -3.03
CA LEU A 23 -5.11 -3.02 -1.78
C LEU A 23 -4.05 -4.05 -1.36
N VAL A 24 -3.52 -4.82 -2.30
CA VAL A 24 -2.40 -5.72 -2.04
C VAL A 24 -1.19 -4.95 -1.53
N GLY A 25 -0.85 -3.82 -2.14
CA GLY A 25 0.24 -2.96 -1.67
C GLY A 25 0.00 -2.37 -0.28
N PHE A 26 -1.25 -2.08 0.07
CA PHE A 26 -1.63 -1.56 1.38
C PHE A 26 -1.58 -2.62 2.49
N LEU A 27 -1.92 -3.88 2.17
CA LEU A 27 -1.92 -5.00 3.12
C LEU A 27 -0.56 -5.69 3.23
N ALA A 28 0.26 -5.65 2.17
CA ALA A 28 1.58 -6.27 2.13
C ALA A 28 2.51 -5.85 3.30
N PRO A 29 2.52 -4.59 3.78
CA PRO A 29 3.29 -4.19 4.95
C PRO A 29 2.99 -5.01 6.20
N ALA A 30 1.73 -5.38 6.44
CA ALA A 30 1.35 -6.22 7.58
C ALA A 30 1.94 -7.64 7.46
N ALA A 31 1.95 -8.20 6.24
CA ALA A 31 2.59 -9.50 5.97
C ALA A 31 4.11 -9.43 6.12
N VAL A 32 4.73 -8.32 5.68
CA VAL A 32 6.17 -8.07 5.85
C VAL A 32 6.51 -7.92 7.33
N LYS A 33 5.72 -7.15 8.09
CA LYS A 33 5.84 -6.98 9.54
C LYS A 33 5.81 -8.34 10.24
N TYR A 34 4.76 -9.13 10.02
CA TYR A 34 4.63 -10.47 10.60
C TYR A 34 5.85 -11.34 10.31
N GLY A 35 6.32 -11.35 9.05
CA GLY A 35 7.49 -12.15 8.66
C GLY A 35 8.81 -11.67 9.26
N ILE A 36 8.98 -10.35 9.46
CA ILE A 36 10.21 -9.77 10.03
C ILE A 36 10.22 -9.89 11.55
N GLU A 37 9.12 -9.55 12.23
CA GLU A 37 9.03 -9.62 13.69
C GLU A 37 9.16 -11.05 14.19
N ASP A 38 8.47 -12.00 13.54
CA ASP A 38 8.51 -13.41 13.91
C ASP A 38 9.90 -14.03 13.67
N LYS A 39 10.56 -13.70 12.54
CA LYS A 39 11.86 -14.30 12.20
C LYS A 39 13.08 -13.59 12.78
N TRP A 40 12.99 -12.28 13.00
CA TRP A 40 14.15 -11.44 13.36
C TRP A 40 14.01 -10.84 14.76
N GLY A 41 12.85 -10.96 15.41
CA GLY A 41 12.61 -10.44 16.76
C GLY A 41 12.77 -8.91 16.87
N LYS A 42 12.65 -8.20 15.75
CA LYS A 42 12.81 -6.75 15.67
C LYS A 42 11.45 -6.09 15.52
N ASP A 43 11.09 -5.29 16.52
CA ASP A 43 9.91 -4.42 16.51
C ASP A 43 10.30 -3.08 15.87
N LEU A 44 10.05 -2.95 14.56
CA LEU A 44 10.33 -1.72 13.82
C LEU A 44 9.04 -0.88 13.71
N PRO A 45 9.15 0.45 13.60
CA PRO A 45 7.99 1.30 13.37
C PRO A 45 7.23 0.92 12.10
N ASP A 46 5.89 0.94 12.16
CA ASP A 46 5.02 0.44 11.10
C ASP A 46 5.22 1.14 9.74
N GLU A 47 5.58 2.42 9.77
CA GLU A 47 5.88 3.20 8.58
C GLU A 47 7.05 2.63 7.77
N VAL A 48 7.99 1.91 8.40
CA VAL A 48 9.16 1.31 7.77
C VAL A 48 8.75 0.13 6.89
N TYR A 49 7.79 -0.68 7.33
CA TYR A 49 7.28 -1.79 6.54
C TYR A 49 6.50 -1.27 5.32
N GLY A 50 5.68 -0.23 5.51
CA GLY A 50 5.00 0.48 4.42
C GLY A 50 5.99 1.04 3.40
N ALA A 51 7.05 1.70 3.88
CA ALA A 51 8.06 2.32 3.02
C ALA A 51 8.84 1.27 2.23
N THR A 52 9.11 0.11 2.83
CA THR A 52 9.77 -1.01 2.17
C THR A 52 8.93 -1.54 1.01
N VAL A 53 7.62 -1.73 1.21
CA VAL A 53 6.71 -2.14 0.14
C VAL A 53 6.59 -1.07 -0.94
N ALA A 54 6.54 0.21 -0.55
CA ALA A 54 6.49 1.33 -1.48
C ALA A 54 7.73 1.39 -2.39
N VAL A 55 8.93 1.32 -1.80
CA VAL A 55 10.21 1.30 -2.54
C VAL A 55 10.31 0.05 -3.40
N GLY A 56 9.98 -1.12 -2.86
CA GLY A 56 9.97 -2.37 -3.59
C GLY A 56 9.08 -2.29 -4.83
N GLY A 57 7.82 -1.87 -4.67
CA GLY A 57 6.90 -1.69 -5.79
C GLY A 57 7.38 -0.67 -6.82
N ALA A 58 8.00 0.44 -6.38
CA ALA A 58 8.48 1.49 -7.28
C ALA A 58 9.62 1.02 -8.19
N ILE A 59 10.49 0.14 -7.69
CA ILE A 59 11.61 -0.44 -8.46
C ILE A 59 11.10 -1.31 -9.62
N TYR A 60 10.04 -2.09 -9.41
CA TYR A 60 9.53 -3.03 -10.42
C TYR A 60 8.75 -2.36 -11.57
N GLY A 61 8.35 -1.08 -11.43
CA GLY A 61 7.59 -0.36 -12.46
C GLY A 61 6.24 -1.02 -12.80
N GLY A 62 5.51 -0.48 -13.78
CA GLY A 62 4.24 -1.04 -14.25
C GLY A 62 3.24 -1.33 -13.11
N ILE A 63 2.85 -2.60 -12.95
CA ILE A 63 2.00 -3.13 -11.86
C ILE A 63 2.57 -2.79 -10.47
N GLY A 64 3.90 -2.84 -10.32
CA GLY A 64 4.59 -2.51 -9.08
C GLY A 64 4.33 -1.07 -8.62
N ARG A 65 4.03 -0.14 -9.55
CA ARG A 65 3.69 1.24 -9.20
C ARG A 65 2.36 1.33 -8.43
N LYS A 66 1.39 0.47 -8.74
CA LYS A 66 0.10 0.40 -8.05
C LYS A 66 0.25 -0.19 -6.65
N VAL A 67 1.09 -1.22 -6.53
CA VAL A 67 1.52 -1.78 -5.23
C VAL A 67 2.27 -0.71 -4.40
N ALA A 68 3.14 0.07 -5.05
CA ALA A 68 3.88 1.14 -4.37
C ALA A 68 2.98 2.22 -3.79
N LEU A 69 1.91 2.59 -4.52
CA LEU A 69 0.90 3.52 -4.03
C LEU A 69 0.21 2.98 -2.78
N GLY A 70 -0.21 1.71 -2.80
CA GLY A 70 -0.78 1.04 -1.63
C GLY A 70 0.15 1.05 -0.41
N GLY A 71 1.42 0.68 -0.62
CA GLY A 71 2.42 0.69 0.45
C GLY A 71 2.70 2.10 0.99
N GLY A 72 2.69 3.11 0.12
CA GLY A 72 2.83 4.51 0.50
C GLY A 72 1.65 5.03 1.33
N VAL A 73 0.41 4.64 0.99
CA VAL A 73 -0.77 4.98 1.80
C VAL A 73 -0.65 4.37 3.20
N HIS A 74 -0.24 3.10 3.30
CA HIS A 74 0.00 2.45 4.59
C HIS A 74 1.03 3.23 5.44
N THR A 75 2.15 3.66 4.83
CA THR A 75 3.16 4.49 5.52
C THR A 75 2.55 5.77 6.07
N LEU A 76 1.73 6.47 5.28
CA LEU A 76 1.09 7.71 5.74
C LEU A 76 0.09 7.47 6.86
N GLU A 77 -0.66 6.37 6.81
CA GLU A 77 -1.58 6.00 7.88
C GLU A 77 -0.84 5.65 9.17
N ALA A 78 0.23 4.84 9.09
CA ALA A 78 1.09 4.52 10.23
C ALA A 78 1.68 5.78 10.88
N LEU A 79 2.18 6.71 10.06
CA LEU A 79 2.66 8.02 10.53
C LEU A 79 1.54 8.84 11.17
N ARG A 80 0.35 8.87 10.56
CA ARG A 80 -0.82 9.57 11.10
C ARG A 80 -1.17 9.02 12.48
N THR A 81 -1.34 7.72 12.64
CA THR A 81 -1.67 7.10 13.93
C THR A 81 -0.59 7.42 14.97
N ARG A 82 0.69 7.27 14.61
CA ARG A 82 1.81 7.56 15.50
C ARG A 82 1.88 9.01 16.00
N PHE A 83 1.48 9.98 15.19
CA PHE A 83 1.63 11.41 15.51
C PHE A 83 0.32 12.14 15.85
N MET A 84 -0.83 11.57 15.50
CA MET A 84 -2.13 12.24 15.65
C MET A 84 -3.12 11.50 16.56
N GLU A 85 -2.94 10.20 16.83
CA GLU A 85 -3.81 9.45 17.75
C GLU A 85 -3.19 9.30 19.15
N ASP A 86 -1.87 9.42 19.29
CA ASP A 86 -1.14 9.35 20.57
C ASP A 86 -1.03 10.71 21.32
N SER A 87 -1.81 11.73 20.93
CA SER A 87 -1.85 13.08 21.53
C SER A 87 -3.22 13.46 22.06
#